data_AF-A0AAW2VFL3-F1
#
_entry.id   AF-A0AAW2VFL3-F1
#
_cell.length_a   1.000
_cell.length_b   1.000
_cell.length_c   1.000
_cell.angle_alpha   90.00
_cell.angle_beta   90.00
_cell.angle_gamma   90.00
#
_symmetry.space_group_name_H-M   'P 1'
#
loop_
_entity.id
_entity.type
_entity.pdbx_description
1 polymer ?
#
loop_
_entity_poly.entity_id
_entity_poly.type
_entity_poly.pdbx_seq_one_letter_code
_entity_poly.pdbx_strand_id
1 'polypeptide(L)'
;MEIMDENLGLPKGYIKNAFDGGIDNTAFFGTKVSHYPPCPHPGEVINTGDQIEVLSNGRYKSILHRIVPQTDGQRRSIASFYNPSLKATIQPAPQLLDAMVENKVKNVAKYPKFVFGDYMSVYLEQKFQSKEPSFQAVAAI
;
A
#
# COMPACT_ATOMS: atom_id res chain seq x y z
N MET A 1 -11.41 4.83 -4.13
CA MET A 1 -10.29 4.32 -4.94
C MET A 1 -10.54 4.41 -6.44
N GLU A 2 -11.80 4.56 -6.90
CA GLU A 2 -12.13 4.67 -8.33
C GLU A 2 -11.39 5.80 -9.06
N ILE A 3 -11.18 6.96 -8.40
CA ILE A 3 -10.36 8.05 -8.94
C ILE A 3 -8.92 7.60 -9.21
N MET A 4 -8.35 6.74 -8.35
CA MET A 4 -7.02 6.18 -8.58
C MET A 4 -7.02 5.20 -9.75
N ASP A 5 -8.08 4.39 -9.90
CA ASP A 5 -8.24 3.50 -11.07
C ASP A 5 -8.24 4.33 -12.36
N GLU A 6 -9.09 5.37 -12.42
CA GLU A 6 -9.22 6.27 -13.57
C GLU A 6 -7.88 6.95 -13.92
N ASN A 7 -7.20 7.53 -12.93
CA ASN A 7 -5.89 8.18 -13.13
C ASN A 7 -4.79 7.21 -13.61
N LEU A 8 -4.92 5.93 -13.28
CA LEU A 8 -4.01 4.88 -13.75
C LEU A 8 -4.42 4.34 -15.13
N GLY A 9 -5.63 4.64 -15.62
CA GLY A 9 -6.19 4.02 -16.83
C GLY A 9 -6.67 2.59 -16.59
N LEU A 10 -6.99 2.23 -15.35
CA LEU A 10 -7.50 0.92 -14.97
C LEU A 10 -9.03 0.88 -15.05
N PRO A 11 -9.63 -0.31 -15.25
CA PRO A 11 -11.07 -0.47 -15.14
C PRO A 11 -11.58 0.01 -13.78
N LYS A 12 -12.74 0.66 -13.77
CA LYS A 12 -13.37 1.15 -12.54
C LYS A 12 -13.55 0.01 -11.53
N GLY A 13 -13.06 0.21 -10.30
CA GLY A 13 -13.15 -0.78 -9.22
C GLY A 13 -12.02 -1.80 -9.22
N TYR A 14 -11.03 -1.67 -10.11
CA TYR A 14 -9.90 -2.60 -10.20
C TYR A 14 -9.16 -2.75 -8.87
N ILE A 15 -8.74 -1.65 -8.23
CA ILE A 15 -7.98 -1.71 -6.97
C ILE A 15 -8.83 -2.36 -5.87
N LYS A 16 -10.14 -2.06 -5.80
CA LYS A 16 -11.06 -2.68 -4.83
C LYS A 16 -11.12 -4.20 -5.02
N ASN A 17 -11.30 -4.65 -6.26
CA ASN A 17 -11.39 -6.08 -6.58
C ASN A 17 -10.07 -6.80 -6.33
N ALA A 18 -8.93 -6.15 -6.62
CA ALA A 18 -7.61 -6.66 -6.30
C ALA A 18 -7.43 -6.83 -4.78
N PHE A 19 -8.02 -5.94 -3.97
CA PHE A 19 -7.94 -6.01 -2.52
C PHE A 19 -8.91 -7.03 -1.92
N ASP A 20 -10.08 -7.26 -2.50
CA ASP A 20 -11.05 -8.22 -1.96
C ASP A 20 -10.53 -9.66 -2.06
N GLY A 21 -9.94 -10.08 -3.19
CA GLY A 21 -9.27 -11.38 -3.28
C GLY A 21 -10.21 -12.60 -3.40
N GLY A 22 -11.46 -12.40 -3.83
CA GLY A 22 -12.40 -13.47 -4.23
C GLY A 22 -13.70 -13.53 -3.41
N ILE A 23 -14.47 -14.62 -3.60
CA ILE A 23 -15.88 -14.73 -3.14
C ILE A 23 -16.04 -14.85 -1.61
N ASP A 24 -15.02 -15.26 -0.87
CA ASP A 24 -15.08 -15.40 0.61
C ASP A 24 -13.94 -14.66 1.33
N ASN A 25 -13.29 -13.75 0.60
CA ASN A 25 -12.16 -12.97 1.05
C ASN A 25 -12.57 -11.52 0.85
N THR A 26 -12.52 -10.72 1.92
CA THR A 26 -12.90 -9.31 1.84
C THR A 26 -11.76 -8.45 2.32
N ALA A 27 -11.56 -7.33 1.62
CA ALA A 27 -10.73 -6.27 2.14
C ALA A 27 -11.32 -5.79 3.48
N PHE A 28 -10.45 -5.37 4.39
CA PHE A 28 -10.86 -5.01 5.74
C PHE A 28 -10.33 -3.65 6.16
N PHE A 29 -11.06 -3.00 7.06
CA PHE A 29 -10.63 -1.74 7.66
C PHE A 29 -9.94 -2.00 8.99
N GLY A 30 -8.67 -1.59 9.09
CA GLY A 30 -7.95 -1.52 10.36
C GLY A 30 -8.05 -0.10 10.94
N THR A 31 -8.12 0.02 12.26
CA THR A 31 -8.01 1.32 12.94
C THR A 31 -6.88 1.29 13.96
N LYS A 32 -5.99 2.29 13.88
CA LYS A 32 -4.95 2.52 14.88
C LYS A 32 -5.23 3.82 15.61
N VAL A 33 -5.38 3.74 16.92
CA VAL A 33 -5.45 4.92 17.80
C VAL A 33 -4.07 5.12 18.42
N SER A 34 -3.61 6.36 18.45
CA SER A 34 -2.34 6.68 19.10
C SER A 34 -2.41 8.02 19.80
N HIS A 35 -1.77 8.10 20.96
CA HIS A 35 -1.68 9.28 21.79
C HIS A 35 -0.22 9.74 21.82
N TYR A 36 0.03 11.00 21.49
CA TYR A 36 1.35 11.60 21.37
C TYR A 36 1.31 13.06 21.85
N PRO A 37 2.43 13.80 21.89
CA PRO A 37 2.44 15.24 22.12
C PRO A 37 1.86 16.04 20.92
N PRO A 38 1.57 17.36 21.03
CA PRO A 38 0.71 18.12 20.12
C PRO A 38 1.17 18.16 18.67
N CYS A 39 0.18 18.32 17.78
CA CYS A 39 0.42 18.73 16.41
C CYS A 39 -0.18 20.13 16.21
N PRO A 40 0.61 21.13 15.78
CA PRO A 40 0.12 22.48 15.52
C PRO A 40 -0.87 22.56 14.35
N HIS A 41 -0.90 21.54 13.47
CA HIS A 41 -1.83 21.46 12.33
C HIS A 41 -2.46 20.06 12.23
N PRO A 42 -3.57 19.78 12.94
CA PRO A 42 -4.30 18.53 12.78
C PRO A 42 -5.07 18.56 11.45
N GLY A 43 -4.38 18.24 10.35
CA GLY A 43 -4.99 18.07 9.04
C GLY A 43 -5.47 16.64 8.80
N GLU A 44 -6.38 16.48 7.84
CA GLU A 44 -6.70 15.19 7.23
C GLU A 44 -5.61 14.85 6.21
N VAL A 45 -5.01 13.67 6.34
CA VAL A 45 -3.93 13.21 5.47
C VAL A 45 -4.30 11.85 4.91
N ILE A 46 -4.18 11.69 3.60
CA ILE A 46 -4.34 10.41 2.92
C ILE A 46 -2.96 9.94 2.49
N ASN A 47 -2.57 8.75 2.95
CA ASN A 47 -1.32 8.09 2.55
C ASN A 47 -1.62 6.85 1.71
N THR A 48 -0.71 6.55 0.79
CA THR A 48 -0.66 5.30 0.02
C THR A 48 0.21 4.28 0.74
N GLY A 49 -0.28 3.04 0.84
CA GLY A 49 0.49 1.89 1.32
C GLY A 49 1.26 1.18 0.21
N ASP A 50 2.13 0.26 0.59
CA ASP A 50 2.98 -0.50 -0.34
C ASP A 50 2.18 -1.27 -1.39
N GLN A 51 0.97 -1.71 -1.05
CA GLN A 51 0.09 -2.47 -1.95
C GLN A 51 -0.36 -1.61 -3.14
N ILE A 52 -0.63 -0.31 -2.92
CA ILE A 52 -0.94 0.63 -4.00
C ILE A 52 0.31 0.94 -4.82
N GLU A 53 1.49 1.02 -4.19
CA GLU A 53 2.75 1.19 -4.91
C GLU A 53 3.00 0.02 -5.87
N VAL A 54 2.81 -1.21 -5.40
CA VAL A 54 2.97 -2.41 -6.21
C VAL A 54 1.93 -2.46 -7.34
N LEU A 55 0.64 -2.30 -7.04
CA LEU A 55 -0.44 -2.31 -8.06
C LEU A 55 -0.20 -1.28 -9.17
N SER A 56 0.25 -0.08 -8.79
CA SER A 56 0.53 1.02 -9.72
C SER A 56 1.90 0.92 -10.40
N ASN A 57 2.64 -0.16 -10.16
CA ASN A 57 4.01 -0.37 -10.62
C ASN A 57 4.95 0.82 -10.31
N GLY A 58 4.74 1.44 -9.14
CA GLY A 58 5.53 2.54 -8.62
C GLY A 58 5.08 3.94 -9.05
N ARG A 59 3.95 4.10 -9.76
CA ARG A 59 3.40 5.43 -10.10
C ARG A 59 2.91 6.18 -8.86
N TYR A 60 2.31 5.47 -7.90
CA TYR A 60 1.98 6.01 -6.59
C TYR A 60 2.91 5.43 -5.54
N LYS A 61 3.88 6.21 -5.06
CA LYS A 61 4.83 5.75 -4.06
C LYS A 61 4.19 5.68 -2.67
N SER A 62 4.49 4.63 -1.92
CA SER A 62 4.19 4.55 -0.49
C SER A 62 5.13 5.49 0.27
N ILE A 63 4.56 6.20 1.25
CA ILE A 63 5.25 7.30 1.93
C ILE A 63 5.89 6.80 3.23
N LEU A 64 7.21 6.96 3.32
CA LEU A 64 7.90 6.87 4.61
C LEU A 64 7.50 8.07 5.46
N HIS A 65 6.81 7.83 6.55
CA HIS A 65 6.37 8.85 7.49
C HIS A 65 6.79 8.48 8.90
N ARG A 66 7.11 9.50 9.71
CA ARG A 66 7.49 9.34 11.12
C ARG A 66 6.70 10.30 11.99
N ILE A 67 6.52 9.92 13.24
CA ILE A 67 5.94 10.79 14.26
C ILE A 67 7.09 11.36 15.07
N VAL A 68 7.16 12.69 15.17
CA VAL A 68 8.13 13.39 16.02
C VAL A 68 7.41 13.82 17.30
N PRO A 69 7.73 13.23 18.47
CA PRO A 69 7.13 13.64 19.73
C PRO A 69 7.58 15.06 20.08
N GLN A 70 6.65 15.89 20.53
CA GLN A 70 6.90 17.21 21.13
C GLN A 70 7.01 17.10 22.67
N THR A 71 7.51 18.12 23.35
CA THR A 71 7.68 18.07 24.82
C THR A 71 6.51 18.70 25.59
N ASP A 72 5.63 19.44 24.92
CA ASP A 72 4.59 20.27 25.51
C ASP A 72 3.20 19.97 24.91
N GLY A 73 2.25 19.44 25.69
CA GLY A 73 0.83 19.23 25.34
C GLY A 73 0.42 17.80 24.91
N GLN A 74 -0.81 17.62 24.38
CA GLN A 74 -1.34 16.31 23.92
C GLN A 74 -1.95 16.33 22.51
N ARG A 75 -1.78 15.24 21.76
CA ARG A 75 -2.34 14.92 20.44
C ARG A 75 -2.94 13.52 20.46
N ARG A 76 -4.14 13.39 19.89
CA ARG A 76 -4.74 12.11 19.53
C ARG A 76 -4.76 11.97 18.02
N SER A 77 -4.34 10.81 17.51
CA SER A 77 -4.45 10.44 16.10
C SER A 77 -5.26 9.17 15.97
N ILE A 78 -6.20 9.16 15.04
CA ILE A 78 -6.93 7.97 14.63
C ILE A 78 -6.60 7.78 13.15
N ALA A 79 -6.00 6.64 12.81
CA ALA A 79 -5.68 6.28 11.44
C ALA A 79 -6.52 5.07 11.04
N SER A 80 -7.23 5.20 9.91
CA SER A 80 -7.97 4.10 9.29
C SER A 80 -7.21 3.60 8.07
N PHE A 81 -7.06 2.28 7.97
CA PHE A 81 -6.33 1.61 6.90
C PHE A 81 -7.30 0.73 6.14
N TYR A 82 -7.40 0.91 4.83
CA TYR A 82 -8.08 -0.02 3.96
C TYR A 82 -7.06 -1.06 3.47
N ASN A 83 -7.14 -2.28 4.00
CA ASN A 83 -6.18 -3.35 3.72
C ASN A 83 -6.78 -4.41 2.79
N PRO A 84 -5.97 -5.04 1.93
CA PRO A 84 -6.41 -6.22 1.20
C PRO A 84 -6.82 -7.36 2.13
N SER A 85 -7.58 -8.32 1.60
CA SER A 85 -7.72 -9.63 2.22
C SER A 85 -6.34 -10.26 2.40
N LEU A 86 -6.15 -11.02 3.49
CA LEU A 86 -4.92 -11.79 3.73
C LEU A 86 -4.61 -12.79 2.61
N LYS A 87 -5.60 -13.19 1.81
CA LYS A 87 -5.41 -14.09 0.66
C LYS A 87 -5.31 -13.33 -0.68
N ALA A 88 -5.45 -12.01 -0.67
CA ALA A 88 -5.36 -11.21 -1.87
C ALA A 88 -3.94 -11.31 -2.46
N THR A 89 -3.87 -11.55 -3.77
CA THR A 89 -2.61 -11.52 -4.52
C THR A 89 -2.36 -10.10 -5.01
N ILE A 90 -1.24 -9.52 -4.60
CA ILE A 90 -0.81 -8.18 -4.97
C ILE A 90 0.33 -8.28 -5.98
N GLN A 91 0.20 -7.58 -7.09
CA GLN A 91 1.17 -7.53 -8.19
C GLN A 91 0.94 -6.28 -9.04
N PRO A 92 1.91 -5.82 -9.85
CA PRO A 92 1.65 -4.78 -10.83
C PRO A 92 0.44 -5.09 -11.71
N ALA A 93 -0.44 -4.11 -11.92
CA ALA A 93 -1.64 -4.30 -12.73
C ALA A 93 -1.24 -4.68 -14.17
N PRO A 94 -1.72 -5.81 -14.73
CA PRO A 94 -1.32 -6.28 -16.05
C PRO A 94 -1.53 -5.24 -17.15
N GLN A 95 -2.64 -4.50 -17.09
CA GLN A 95 -2.97 -3.44 -18.05
C GLN A 95 -1.89 -2.34 -18.10
N LEU A 96 -1.24 -2.06 -16.97
CA LEU A 96 -0.15 -1.09 -16.92
C LEU A 96 1.14 -1.67 -17.53
N LEU A 97 1.38 -2.97 -17.33
CA LEU A 97 2.55 -3.64 -17.91
C LEU A 97 2.42 -3.75 -19.43
N ASP A 98 1.26 -4.15 -19.93
CA ASP A 98 0.97 -4.30 -21.36
C ASP A 98 1.19 -2.97 -22.09
N ALA A 99 0.62 -1.87 -21.56
CA ALA A 99 0.83 -0.54 -22.09
C ALA A 99 2.32 -0.12 -22.11
N MET A 100 3.11 -0.54 -21.12
CA MET A 100 4.56 -0.24 -21.11
C MET A 100 5.33 -1.10 -22.13
N VAL A 101 4.93 -2.36 -22.35
CA VAL A 101 5.50 -3.24 -23.38
C VAL A 101 5.24 -2.67 -24.78
N GLU A 102 4.01 -2.23 -25.05
CA GLU A 102 3.64 -1.56 -26.31
C GLU A 102 4.50 -0.32 -26.58
N ASN A 103 4.80 0.44 -25.51
CA ASN A 103 5.69 1.60 -25.56
C ASN A 103 7.19 1.25 -25.53
N LYS A 104 7.55 -0.03 -25.75
CA LYS A 104 8.93 -0.55 -25.83
C LYS A 104 9.80 -0.27 -24.59
N VAL A 105 9.17 -0.17 -23.41
CA VAL A 105 9.89 0.01 -22.15
C VAL A 105 10.52 -1.33 -21.72
N LYS A 106 11.81 -1.32 -21.37
CA LYS A 106 12.50 -2.50 -20.79
C LYS A 106 12.27 -2.58 -19.28
N ASN A 107 12.31 -3.78 -18.70
CA ASN A 107 12.07 -4.04 -17.27
C ASN A 107 10.70 -3.52 -16.80
N VAL A 108 9.64 -4.04 -17.43
CA VAL A 108 8.27 -3.56 -17.23
C VAL A 108 7.75 -3.81 -15.82
N ALA A 109 8.01 -4.97 -15.20
CA ALA A 109 7.60 -5.23 -13.82
C ALA A 109 8.71 -4.83 -12.83
N LYS A 110 8.44 -3.81 -11.99
CA LYS A 110 9.40 -3.33 -10.98
C LYS A 110 9.22 -3.97 -9.61
N TYR A 111 8.08 -4.61 -9.37
CA TYR A 111 7.69 -5.15 -8.07
C TYR A 111 7.31 -6.63 -8.20
N PRO A 112 7.54 -7.43 -7.15
CA PRO A 112 7.17 -8.85 -7.14
C PRO A 112 5.66 -9.05 -7.02
N LYS A 113 5.23 -10.26 -7.36
CA LYS A 113 3.89 -10.78 -7.06
C LYS A 113 3.94 -11.50 -5.72
N PHE A 114 2.99 -11.24 -4.83
CA PHE A 114 2.92 -11.91 -3.52
C PHE A 114 1.49 -11.97 -2.97
N VAL A 115 1.28 -12.80 -1.95
CA VAL A 115 0.03 -12.84 -1.18
C VAL A 115 0.14 -11.90 0.02
N PHE A 116 -0.90 -11.09 0.28
CA PHE A 116 -0.85 -10.07 1.32
C PHE A 116 -0.63 -10.63 2.73
N GLY A 117 -1.12 -11.83 3.04
CA GLY A 117 -0.85 -12.52 4.30
C GLY A 117 0.63 -12.82 4.51
N ASP A 118 1.32 -13.30 3.48
CA ASP A 118 2.76 -13.57 3.53
C ASP A 118 3.56 -12.27 3.67
N TYR A 119 3.14 -11.23 2.95
CA TYR A 119 3.67 -9.87 3.12
C TYR A 119 3.55 -9.39 4.58
N MET A 120 2.43 -9.65 5.24
CA MET A 120 2.23 -9.23 6.63
C MET A 120 3.21 -9.92 7.59
N SER A 121 3.58 -11.17 7.35
CA SER A 121 4.60 -11.87 8.16
C SER A 121 5.96 -11.16 8.06
N VAL A 122 6.41 -10.84 6.84
CA VAL A 122 7.65 -10.08 6.63
C VAL A 122 7.56 -8.67 7.20
N TYR A 123 6.42 -8.00 7.00
CA TYR A 123 6.19 -6.66 7.50
C TYR A 123 6.29 -6.59 9.02
N LEU A 124 5.77 -7.58 9.74
CA LEU A 124 5.83 -7.59 11.21
C LEU A 124 7.28 -7.69 11.71
N GLU A 125 8.15 -8.43 11.02
CA GLU A 125 9.56 -8.55 11.36
C GLU A 125 10.37 -7.30 10.98
N GLN A 126 10.00 -6.63 9.88
CA GLN A 126 10.80 -5.55 9.28
C GLN A 126 10.19 -4.15 9.42
N LYS A 127 9.07 -4.00 10.13
CA LYS A 127 8.25 -2.78 10.20
C LYS A 127 8.98 -1.45 10.39
N PHE A 128 10.10 -1.47 11.11
CA PHE A 128 10.89 -0.29 11.45
C PHE A 128 12.25 -0.24 10.74
N GLN A 129 12.47 -1.13 9.77
CA GLN A 129 13.63 -1.17 8.91
C GLN A 129 13.39 -0.34 7.64
N SER A 130 14.41 -0.22 6.79
CA SER A 130 14.28 0.37 5.46
C SER A 130 13.32 -0.42 4.57
N LYS A 131 12.62 0.25 3.64
CA LYS A 131 11.61 -0.34 2.76
C LYS A 131 12.17 -1.31 1.71
N GLU A 132 13.27 -0.94 1.05
CA GLU A 132 13.83 -1.71 -0.07
C GLU A 132 14.03 -3.22 0.22
N PRO A 133 14.60 -3.61 1.38
CA PRO A 133 14.72 -5.01 1.76
C PRO A 133 13.40 -5.78 1.86
N SER A 134 12.28 -5.12 2.18
CA SER A 134 11.00 -5.81 2.40
C SER A 134 10.41 -6.37 1.12
N PHE A 135 10.51 -5.67 -0.01
CA PHE A 135 10.06 -6.22 -1.29
C PHE A 135 10.95 -7.38 -1.77
N GLN A 136 12.25 -7.34 -1.47
CA GLN A 136 13.16 -8.44 -1.79
C GLN A 136 12.87 -9.68 -0.93
N ALA A 137 12.64 -9.48 0.37
CA ALA A 137 12.28 -10.55 1.30
C ALA A 137 10.96 -11.22 0.92
N VAL A 138 9.95 -10.44 0.53
CA VAL A 138 8.66 -10.96 0.08
C VAL A 138 8.75 -11.69 -1.26
N ALA A 139 9.66 -11.28 -2.14
CA ALA A 139 9.90 -11.98 -3.41
C ALA A 139 10.59 -13.36 -3.24
N ALA A 140 11.16 -13.63 -2.07
CA ALA A 140 11.91 -14.86 -1.78
C ALA A 140 11.07 -15.96 -1.09
N ILE A 141 9.78 -15.66 -0.83
CA ILE A 141 8.79 -16.59 -0.26
C ILE A 141 7.97 -17.20 -1.39
#